data_AF-A0A7C8MQ80-F1
#
_entry.id   AF-A0A7C8MQ80-F1
#
_cell.length_a   1.000
_cell.length_b   1.000
_cell.length_c   1.000
_cell.angle_alpha   90.00
_cell.angle_beta   90.00
_cell.angle_gamma   90.00
#
_symmetry.space_group_name_H-M   'P 1'
#
loop_
_entity.id
_entity.type
_entity.pdbx_description
1 polymer ?
#
loop_
_entity_poly.entity_id
_entity_poly.type
_entity_poly.pdbx_seq_one_letter_code
_entity_poly.pdbx_strand_id
1 'polypeptide(L)'
;MPRPGSPDSYASVLSDDSYLALLKPGLDDIFKEVLNDIKILEDNRRSILKERKIQSHEAKRRDPTDLDTERDWTPQMELDYESYKAKGEVLKSVKAAQKASASAVDNNRSSDLATLEALHNTALEDAETWQRVAMEAAVERLNFMKKYPNAFNTPSTKTHIKAAEDTLNSAKLAQREIQTRKKKIAQVKLIEEKRAGGSSRHAK
;
A
#
# COMPACT_ATOMS: atom_id res chain seq x y z
N MET A 1 -23.99 10.80 -29.78
CA MET A 1 -22.72 10.96 -30.53
C MET A 1 -21.59 11.27 -29.54
N PRO A 2 -20.72 10.32 -29.16
CA PRO A 2 -19.62 10.63 -28.26
C PRO A 2 -18.49 11.32 -29.06
N ARG A 3 -17.99 12.45 -28.56
CA ARG A 3 -16.86 13.17 -29.19
C ARG A 3 -15.56 12.37 -29.01
N PRO A 4 -14.71 12.28 -30.05
CA PRO A 4 -13.36 11.70 -29.94
C PRO A 4 -12.53 12.49 -28.92
N GLY A 5 -11.68 11.79 -28.18
CA GLY A 5 -10.93 12.32 -27.04
C GLY A 5 -10.19 13.62 -27.34
N SER A 6 -10.34 14.59 -26.43
CA SER A 6 -9.51 15.80 -26.43
C SER A 6 -8.03 15.40 -26.25
N PRO A 7 -7.10 15.92 -27.06
CA PRO A 7 -5.65 15.69 -26.92
C PRO A 7 -5.14 16.02 -25.51
N ASP A 8 -5.78 16.99 -24.83
CA ASP A 8 -5.45 17.40 -23.46
C ASP A 8 -5.67 16.30 -22.42
N SER A 9 -6.61 15.39 -22.67
CA SER A 9 -6.90 14.29 -21.75
C SER A 9 -5.83 13.20 -21.83
N TYR A 10 -5.30 12.95 -23.03
CA TYR A 10 -4.23 11.97 -23.24
C TYR A 10 -2.90 12.48 -22.68
N ALA A 11 -2.56 13.75 -22.94
CA ALA A 11 -1.38 14.40 -22.36
C ALA A 11 -1.42 14.43 -20.82
N SER A 12 -2.60 14.68 -20.23
CA SER A 12 -2.76 14.67 -18.77
C SER A 12 -2.67 13.27 -18.17
N VAL A 13 -3.05 12.19 -18.86
CA VAL A 13 -2.83 10.81 -18.39
C VAL A 13 -1.35 10.43 -18.46
N LEU A 14 -0.60 11.03 -19.39
CA LEU A 14 0.85 10.83 -19.57
C LEU A 14 1.75 11.73 -18.70
N SER A 15 1.20 12.78 -18.08
CA SER A 15 1.98 13.64 -17.16
C SER A 15 2.36 12.92 -15.85
N ASP A 16 3.14 13.56 -15.00
CA ASP A 16 3.44 13.00 -13.68
C ASP A 16 2.16 12.73 -12.88
N ASP A 17 2.18 11.62 -12.17
CA ASP A 17 1.07 11.21 -11.33
C ASP A 17 0.99 12.15 -10.11
N SER A 18 -0.17 12.78 -9.89
CA SER A 18 -0.38 13.68 -8.75
C SER A 18 -0.13 13.04 -7.39
N TYR A 19 -0.21 11.72 -7.29
CA TYR A 19 0.17 10.99 -6.08
C TYR A 19 1.68 11.00 -5.85
N LEU A 20 2.51 11.03 -6.91
CA LEU A 20 3.96 11.18 -6.79
C LEU A 20 4.34 12.55 -6.21
N ALA A 21 3.56 13.60 -6.49
CA ALA A 21 3.77 14.92 -5.89
C ALA A 21 3.55 14.93 -4.35
N LEU A 22 2.87 13.92 -3.81
CA LEU A 22 2.67 13.75 -2.36
C LEU A 22 3.81 12.96 -1.68
N LEU A 23 4.75 12.41 -2.46
CA LEU A 23 5.91 11.70 -1.93
C LEU A 23 7.02 12.69 -1.60
N LYS A 24 7.59 12.57 -0.39
CA LYS A 24 8.68 13.43 0.07
C LYS A 24 10.02 12.88 -0.44
N PRO A 25 10.78 13.63 -1.26
CA PRO A 25 12.11 13.20 -1.71
C PRO A 25 13.01 12.83 -0.53
N GLY A 26 13.79 11.76 -0.66
CA GLY A 26 14.68 11.24 0.39
C GLY A 26 13.97 10.41 1.46
N LEU A 27 12.71 10.70 1.77
CA LEU A 27 11.95 9.95 2.79
C LEU A 27 11.13 8.80 2.19
N ASP A 28 10.56 9.01 1.00
CA ASP A 28 9.65 8.06 0.35
C ASP A 28 10.28 7.38 -0.88
N ASP A 29 11.58 7.53 -1.10
CA ASP A 29 12.25 7.03 -2.32
C ASP A 29 12.13 5.51 -2.47
N ILE A 30 12.38 4.75 -1.39
CA ILE A 30 12.21 3.28 -1.39
C ILE A 30 10.75 2.90 -1.67
N PHE A 31 9.80 3.67 -1.15
CA PHE A 31 8.38 3.41 -1.42
C PHE A 31 8.03 3.71 -2.88
N LYS A 32 8.60 4.77 -3.46
CA LYS A 32 8.45 5.12 -4.88
C LYS A 32 9.02 4.03 -5.79
N GLU A 33 10.18 3.46 -5.45
CA GLU A 33 10.79 2.32 -6.15
C GLU A 33 9.85 1.12 -6.13
N VAL A 34 9.37 0.71 -4.95
CA VAL A 34 8.42 -0.40 -4.81
C VAL A 34 7.15 -0.19 -5.65
N LEU A 35 6.60 1.03 -5.67
CA LEU A 35 5.42 1.33 -6.50
C LEU A 35 5.68 1.27 -8.01
N ASN A 36 6.90 1.59 -8.44
CA ASN A 36 7.29 1.46 -9.86
C ASN A 36 7.41 -0.01 -10.28
N ASP A 37 7.82 -0.87 -9.35
CA ASP A 37 8.01 -2.30 -9.57
C ASP A 37 6.69 -3.08 -9.56
N ILE A 38 5.70 -2.63 -8.79
CA ILE A 38 4.37 -3.26 -8.76
C ILE A 38 3.63 -3.02 -10.07
N LYS A 39 3.44 -4.11 -10.84
CA LYS A 39 2.68 -4.13 -12.10
C LYS A 39 1.24 -4.61 -11.87
N ILE A 40 0.30 -4.01 -12.61
CA ILE A 40 -1.10 -4.44 -12.73
C ILE A 40 -1.19 -5.53 -13.82
N LEU A 41 -1.98 -6.58 -13.58
CA LEU A 41 -2.05 -7.77 -14.44
C LEU A 41 -2.52 -7.51 -15.88
N GLU A 42 -2.27 -8.54 -16.71
CA GLU A 42 -2.47 -8.75 -18.16
C GLU A 42 -1.40 -8.24 -19.15
N ASP A 43 -0.43 -7.38 -18.78
CA ASP A 43 0.53 -6.96 -19.82
C ASP A 43 1.88 -6.39 -19.36
N ASN A 44 2.33 -6.53 -18.11
CA ASN A 44 3.63 -5.98 -17.62
C ASN A 44 3.94 -4.49 -17.94
N ARG A 45 2.99 -3.74 -18.52
CA ARG A 45 3.21 -2.42 -19.14
C ARG A 45 2.77 -1.25 -18.28
N ARG A 46 1.98 -1.48 -17.22
CA ARG A 46 1.41 -0.41 -16.38
C ARG A 46 1.70 -0.67 -14.90
N SER A 47 2.37 0.30 -14.27
CA SER A 47 2.50 0.34 -12.82
C SER A 47 1.14 0.64 -12.17
N ILE A 48 1.02 0.30 -10.89
CA ILE A 48 -0.13 0.64 -10.05
C ILE A 48 -0.48 2.14 -10.08
N LEU A 49 0.55 3.00 -10.16
CA LEU A 49 0.41 4.45 -10.26
C LEU A 49 -0.32 4.86 -11.55
N LYS A 50 0.16 4.33 -12.68
CA LYS A 50 -0.43 4.60 -14.00
C LYS A 50 -1.88 4.16 -14.06
N GLU A 51 -2.20 2.99 -13.52
CA GLU A 51 -3.58 2.49 -13.50
C GLU A 51 -4.48 3.36 -12.61
N ARG A 52 -4.06 3.72 -11.40
CA ARG A 52 -4.83 4.62 -10.52
C ARG A 52 -5.14 5.95 -11.22
N LYS A 53 -4.15 6.51 -11.93
CA LYS A 53 -4.31 7.75 -12.68
C LYS A 53 -5.35 7.61 -13.82
N ILE A 54 -5.28 6.52 -14.59
CA ILE A 54 -6.26 6.23 -15.64
C ILE A 54 -7.66 6.15 -15.05
N GLN A 55 -7.85 5.38 -13.97
CA GLN A 55 -9.15 5.25 -13.30
C GLN A 55 -9.67 6.60 -12.79
N SER A 56 -8.82 7.44 -12.21
CA SER A 56 -9.18 8.80 -11.78
C SER A 56 -9.62 9.68 -12.96
N HIS A 57 -8.92 9.60 -14.10
CA HIS A 57 -9.28 10.33 -15.30
C HIS A 57 -10.60 9.85 -15.91
N GLU A 58 -10.79 8.55 -16.02
CA GLU A 58 -12.03 7.98 -16.53
C GLU A 58 -13.23 8.31 -15.63
N ALA A 59 -13.05 8.28 -14.29
CA ALA A 59 -14.10 8.67 -13.36
C ALA A 59 -14.53 10.15 -13.46
N LYS A 60 -13.64 11.05 -13.92
CA LYS A 60 -13.98 12.47 -14.17
C LYS A 60 -14.84 12.67 -15.43
N ARG A 61 -14.82 11.69 -16.34
CA ARG A 61 -15.56 11.75 -17.63
C ARG A 61 -16.95 11.13 -17.53
N ARG A 62 -17.23 10.38 -16.46
CA ARG A 62 -18.55 9.78 -16.22
C ARG A 62 -19.56 10.84 -15.82
N ASP A 63 -20.82 10.55 -16.11
CA ASP A 63 -21.94 11.36 -15.65
C ASP A 63 -21.94 11.42 -14.12
N PRO A 64 -21.79 12.60 -13.49
CA PRO A 64 -21.82 12.73 -12.04
C PRO A 64 -23.19 12.37 -11.43
N THR A 65 -24.25 12.31 -12.25
CA THR A 65 -25.61 11.95 -11.86
C THR A 65 -25.96 10.48 -12.09
N ASP A 66 -25.01 9.66 -12.57
CA ASP A 66 -25.12 8.20 -12.55
C ASP A 66 -25.19 7.72 -11.09
N LEU A 67 -26.42 7.52 -10.62
CA LEU A 67 -26.76 6.95 -9.33
C LEU A 67 -27.25 5.52 -9.46
N ASP A 68 -27.12 4.90 -10.63
CA ASP A 68 -27.70 3.59 -10.90
C ASP A 68 -27.02 2.51 -10.04
N THR A 69 -27.79 1.98 -9.10
CA THR A 69 -27.38 0.93 -8.18
C THR A 69 -27.77 -0.46 -8.67
N GLU A 70 -28.68 -0.58 -9.63
CA GLU A 70 -29.09 -1.84 -10.22
C GLU A 70 -28.17 -2.15 -11.39
N ARG A 71 -27.09 -2.88 -11.12
CA ARG A 71 -26.19 -3.34 -12.17
C ARG A 71 -26.36 -4.83 -12.33
N ASP A 72 -26.72 -5.23 -13.54
CA ASP A 72 -26.75 -6.63 -13.98
C ASP A 72 -25.32 -7.18 -14.01
N TRP A 73 -24.79 -7.51 -12.84
CA TRP A 73 -23.50 -8.17 -12.73
C TRP A 73 -23.63 -9.59 -13.25
N THR A 74 -22.65 -9.98 -14.07
CA THR A 74 -22.55 -11.39 -14.45
C THR A 74 -22.10 -12.21 -13.24
N PRO A 75 -22.41 -13.51 -13.17
CA PRO A 75 -21.91 -14.38 -12.10
C PRO A 75 -20.37 -14.33 -11.95
N GLN A 76 -19.64 -14.15 -13.05
CA GLN A 76 -18.19 -13.98 -13.01
C GLN A 76 -17.77 -12.66 -12.35
N MET A 77 -18.51 -11.58 -12.57
CA MET A 77 -18.24 -10.29 -11.93
C MET A 77 -18.46 -10.38 -10.41
N GLU A 78 -19.50 -11.09 -9.97
CA GLU A 78 -19.75 -11.33 -8.55
C GLU A 78 -18.61 -12.12 -7.91
N LEU A 79 -18.17 -13.22 -8.54
CA LEU A 79 -17.04 -14.02 -8.07
C LEU A 79 -15.74 -13.20 -7.97
N ASP A 80 -15.44 -12.39 -8.99
CA ASP A 80 -14.28 -11.51 -9.00
C ASP A 80 -14.40 -10.41 -7.94
N TYR A 81 -15.62 -9.90 -7.70
CA TYR A 81 -15.91 -8.91 -6.67
C TYR A 81 -15.65 -9.48 -5.28
N GLU A 82 -16.17 -10.67 -5.00
CA GLU A 82 -15.95 -11.38 -3.74
C GLU A 82 -14.47 -11.69 -3.51
N SER A 83 -13.77 -12.14 -4.55
CA SER A 83 -12.33 -12.42 -4.50
C SER A 83 -11.52 -11.18 -4.10
N TYR A 84 -11.77 -10.03 -4.72
CA TYR A 84 -11.06 -8.81 -4.30
C TYR A 84 -11.50 -8.35 -2.90
N LYS A 85 -12.77 -8.53 -2.52
CA LYS A 85 -13.26 -8.17 -1.18
C LYS A 85 -12.61 -9.01 -0.08
N ALA A 86 -12.36 -10.28 -0.33
CA ALA A 86 -11.65 -11.17 0.58
C ALA A 86 -10.25 -10.64 0.93
N LYS A 87 -9.54 -10.02 -0.04
CA LYS A 87 -8.26 -9.33 0.22
C LYS A 87 -8.41 -8.19 1.23
N GLY A 88 -9.55 -7.51 1.22
CA GLY A 88 -9.90 -6.48 2.20
C GLY A 88 -10.07 -7.03 3.63
N GLU A 89 -10.57 -8.25 3.79
CA GLU A 89 -10.68 -8.89 5.11
C GLU A 89 -9.31 -9.37 5.62
N VAL A 90 -8.49 -9.97 4.74
CA VAL A 90 -7.09 -10.31 5.07
C VAL A 90 -6.33 -9.06 5.50
N LEU A 91 -6.51 -7.95 4.78
CA LEU A 91 -5.93 -6.65 5.13
C LEU A 91 -6.30 -6.25 6.57
N LYS A 92 -7.59 -6.27 6.94
CA LYS A 92 -8.02 -5.91 8.31
C LYS A 92 -7.33 -6.75 9.38
N SER A 93 -7.22 -8.07 9.17
CA SER A 93 -6.57 -8.99 10.11
C SER A 93 -5.10 -8.65 10.30
N VAL A 94 -4.35 -8.48 9.21
CA VAL A 94 -2.92 -8.15 9.26
C VAL A 94 -2.68 -6.77 9.88
N LYS A 95 -3.59 -5.80 9.66
CA LYS A 95 -3.51 -4.50 10.34
C LYS A 95 -3.62 -4.62 11.85
N ALA A 96 -4.50 -5.51 12.33
CA ALA A 96 -4.67 -5.74 13.76
C ALA A 96 -3.40 -6.34 14.38
N ALA A 97 -2.78 -7.32 13.69
CA ALA A 97 -1.50 -7.90 14.11
C ALA A 97 -0.38 -6.84 14.18
N GLN A 98 -0.19 -6.07 13.11
CA GLN A 98 0.81 -4.99 13.06
C GLN A 98 0.62 -3.95 14.17
N LYS A 99 -0.63 -3.58 14.49
CA LYS A 99 -0.92 -2.68 15.63
C LYS A 99 -0.59 -3.32 16.98
N ALA A 100 -0.89 -4.61 17.15
CA ALA A 100 -0.62 -5.32 18.39
C ALA A 100 0.88 -5.43 18.65
N SER A 101 1.68 -5.82 17.66
CA SER A 101 3.14 -5.92 17.80
C SER A 101 3.81 -4.54 17.93
N ALA A 102 3.31 -3.50 17.27
CA ALA A 102 3.77 -2.14 17.52
C ALA A 102 3.50 -1.68 18.95
N SER A 103 2.31 -1.96 19.49
CA SER A 103 1.95 -1.64 20.87
C SER A 103 2.80 -2.45 21.87
N ALA A 104 3.12 -3.70 21.55
CA ALA A 104 3.99 -4.53 22.39
C ALA A 104 5.38 -3.91 22.56
N VAL A 105 5.98 -3.37 21.50
CA VAL A 105 7.26 -2.64 21.58
C VAL A 105 7.13 -1.42 22.50
N ASP A 106 6.07 -0.63 22.35
CA ASP A 106 5.87 0.58 23.16
C ASP A 106 5.66 0.29 24.65
N ASN A 107 4.97 -0.81 24.96
CA ASN A 107 4.72 -1.24 26.34
C ASN A 107 5.95 -1.87 27.02
N ASN A 108 6.99 -2.24 26.25
CA ASN A 108 8.17 -2.96 26.74
C ASN A 108 9.47 -2.16 26.56
N ARG A 109 9.38 -0.82 26.47
CA ARG A 109 10.54 0.07 26.24
C ARG A 109 11.68 -0.06 27.27
N SER A 110 11.37 -0.55 28.47
CA SER A 110 12.33 -0.76 29.57
C SER A 110 12.78 -2.21 29.72
N SER A 111 12.35 -3.12 28.85
CA SER A 111 12.78 -4.52 28.88
C SER A 111 14.26 -4.64 28.50
N ASP A 112 14.85 -5.81 28.78
CA ASP A 112 16.22 -6.11 28.39
C ASP A 112 16.40 -6.08 26.85
N LEU A 113 17.66 -5.96 26.41
CA LEU A 113 17.98 -5.78 24.99
C LEU A 113 17.52 -6.95 24.12
N ALA A 114 17.61 -8.19 24.61
CA ALA A 114 17.21 -9.38 23.86
C ALA A 114 15.68 -9.40 23.68
N THR A 115 14.92 -9.07 24.72
CA THR A 115 13.47 -8.90 24.63
C THR A 115 13.09 -7.79 23.64
N LEU A 116 13.76 -6.64 23.71
CA LEU A 116 13.52 -5.53 22.80
C LEU A 116 13.84 -5.89 21.33
N GLU A 117 14.93 -6.60 21.08
CA GLU A 117 15.27 -7.07 19.74
C GLU A 117 14.19 -8.01 19.18
N ALA A 118 13.76 -9.00 19.97
CA ALA A 118 12.72 -9.94 19.56
C ALA A 118 11.40 -9.21 19.21
N LEU A 119 10.95 -8.28 20.06
CA LEU A 119 9.75 -7.49 19.80
C LEU A 119 9.89 -6.60 18.56
N HIS A 120 11.07 -5.99 18.34
CA HIS A 120 11.33 -5.21 17.15
C HIS A 120 11.35 -6.07 15.87
N ASN A 121 11.84 -7.30 15.93
CA ASN A 121 11.82 -8.25 14.81
C ASN A 121 10.39 -8.68 14.47
N THR A 122 9.57 -9.09 15.45
CA THR A 122 8.17 -9.46 15.20
C THR A 122 7.39 -8.28 14.60
N ALA A 123 7.54 -7.09 15.18
CA ALA A 123 6.84 -5.91 14.65
C ALA A 123 7.39 -5.45 13.29
N LEU A 124 8.63 -5.80 12.94
CA LEU A 124 9.16 -5.60 11.59
C LEU A 124 8.48 -6.56 10.59
N GLU A 125 8.40 -7.85 10.92
CA GLU A 125 7.74 -8.87 10.07
C GLU A 125 6.26 -8.55 9.84
N ASP A 126 5.55 -8.12 10.87
CA ASP A 126 4.14 -7.71 10.75
C ASP A 126 3.98 -6.45 9.89
N ALA A 127 4.90 -5.49 10.01
CA ALA A 127 4.88 -4.28 9.19
C ALA A 127 5.17 -4.59 7.71
N GLU A 128 6.13 -5.48 7.42
CA GLU A 128 6.43 -5.97 6.06
C GLU A 128 5.23 -6.73 5.47
N THR A 129 4.59 -7.58 6.28
CA THR A 129 3.37 -8.31 5.87
C THR A 129 2.22 -7.34 5.60
N TRP A 130 1.99 -6.37 6.49
CA TRP A 130 0.96 -5.34 6.32
C TRP A 130 1.18 -4.52 5.05
N GLN A 131 2.42 -4.07 4.81
CA GLN A 131 2.76 -3.30 3.63
C GLN A 131 2.45 -4.09 2.35
N ARG A 132 2.90 -5.34 2.27
CA ARG A 132 2.68 -6.21 1.11
C ARG A 132 1.19 -6.45 0.86
N VAL A 133 0.43 -6.85 1.88
CA VAL A 133 -1.00 -7.12 1.76
C VAL A 133 -1.79 -5.86 1.41
N ALA A 134 -1.40 -4.69 1.93
CA ALA A 134 -1.98 -3.41 1.54
C ALA A 134 -1.76 -3.12 0.04
N MET A 135 -0.56 -3.34 -0.46
CA MET A 135 -0.25 -3.15 -1.88
C MET A 135 -1.06 -4.12 -2.75
N GLU A 136 -1.12 -5.40 -2.40
CA GLU A 136 -1.95 -6.40 -3.10
C GLU A 136 -3.44 -6.02 -3.11
N ALA A 137 -3.99 -5.60 -1.97
CA ALA A 137 -5.40 -5.20 -1.88
C ALA A 137 -5.71 -3.95 -2.75
N ALA A 138 -4.77 -3.02 -2.86
CA ALA A 138 -4.90 -1.87 -3.76
C ALA A 138 -4.84 -2.29 -5.23
N VAL A 139 -3.91 -3.20 -5.58
CA VAL A 139 -3.79 -3.78 -6.93
C VAL A 139 -5.09 -4.48 -7.33
N GLU A 140 -5.62 -5.37 -6.51
CA GLU A 140 -6.82 -6.14 -6.87
C GLU A 140 -8.05 -5.24 -7.03
N ARG A 141 -8.19 -4.20 -6.21
CA ARG A 141 -9.26 -3.21 -6.38
C ARG A 141 -9.14 -2.47 -7.72
N LEU A 142 -7.93 -2.08 -8.13
CA LEU A 142 -7.70 -1.42 -9.41
C LEU A 142 -7.88 -2.39 -10.58
N ASN A 143 -7.44 -3.65 -10.46
CA ASN A 143 -7.67 -4.71 -11.44
C ASN A 143 -9.16 -4.93 -11.68
N PHE A 144 -9.97 -4.98 -10.63
CA PHE A 144 -11.42 -5.15 -10.75
C PHE A 144 -12.05 -3.98 -11.54
N MET A 145 -11.69 -2.73 -11.19
CA MET A 145 -12.19 -1.56 -11.92
C MET A 145 -11.68 -1.48 -13.37
N LYS A 146 -10.47 -1.97 -13.64
CA LYS A 146 -9.92 -2.09 -14.99
C LYS A 146 -10.68 -3.12 -15.82
N LYS A 147 -10.94 -4.30 -15.24
CA LYS A 147 -11.64 -5.42 -15.89
C LYS A 147 -13.11 -5.09 -16.13
N TYR A 148 -13.74 -4.40 -15.17
CA TYR A 148 -15.15 -4.03 -15.20
C TYR A 148 -15.34 -2.53 -15.00
N PRO A 149 -15.05 -1.70 -16.02
CA PRO A 149 -15.10 -0.24 -15.90
C PRO A 149 -16.48 0.23 -15.42
N ASN A 150 -17.56 -0.39 -15.91
CA ASN A 150 -18.92 -0.03 -15.52
C ASN A 150 -19.48 -0.97 -14.43
N ALA A 151 -18.65 -1.49 -13.52
CA ALA A 151 -19.16 -2.23 -12.36
C ALA A 151 -19.76 -1.32 -11.27
N PHE A 152 -19.31 -0.07 -11.17
CA PHE A 152 -19.76 0.88 -10.13
C PHE A 152 -20.28 2.21 -10.69
N ASN A 153 -21.31 2.76 -10.02
CA ASN A 153 -21.81 4.10 -10.32
C ASN A 153 -20.74 5.17 -10.05
N THR A 154 -20.94 6.37 -10.58
CA THR A 154 -19.91 7.41 -10.53
C THR A 154 -19.46 7.73 -9.10
N PRO A 155 -20.35 7.91 -8.10
CA PRO A 155 -19.95 8.08 -6.71
C PRO A 155 -19.16 6.89 -6.13
N SER A 156 -19.62 5.67 -6.40
CA SER A 156 -18.96 4.46 -5.91
C SER A 156 -17.58 4.27 -6.56
N THR A 157 -17.45 4.50 -7.86
CA THR A 157 -16.17 4.48 -8.59
C THR A 157 -15.15 5.40 -7.94
N LYS A 158 -15.55 6.66 -7.64
CA LYS A 158 -14.68 7.62 -6.93
C LYS A 158 -14.28 7.13 -5.54
N THR A 159 -15.20 6.50 -4.82
CA THR A 159 -14.95 5.90 -3.50
C THR A 159 -13.95 4.76 -3.58
N HIS A 160 -14.06 3.86 -4.57
CA HIS A 160 -13.10 2.77 -4.77
C HIS A 160 -11.70 3.27 -5.15
N ILE A 161 -11.61 4.30 -6.01
CA ILE A 161 -10.33 4.95 -6.35
C ILE A 161 -9.69 5.55 -5.09
N LYS A 162 -10.47 6.31 -4.31
CA LYS A 162 -9.99 6.90 -3.05
C LYS A 162 -9.55 5.82 -2.06
N ALA A 163 -10.32 4.74 -1.93
CA ALA A 163 -9.97 3.64 -1.04
C ALA A 163 -8.66 2.96 -1.47
N ALA A 164 -8.39 2.82 -2.78
CA ALA A 164 -7.09 2.32 -3.25
C ALA A 164 -5.95 3.26 -2.87
N GLU A 165 -6.15 4.58 -3.03
CA GLU A 165 -5.19 5.60 -2.61
C GLU A 165 -4.92 5.60 -1.10
N ASP A 166 -5.97 5.51 -0.28
CA ASP A 166 -5.87 5.44 1.17
C ASP A 166 -5.11 4.17 1.62
N THR A 167 -5.35 3.04 0.95
CA THR A 167 -4.59 1.80 1.18
C THR A 167 -3.11 1.99 0.84
N LEU A 168 -2.78 2.62 -0.30
CA LEU A 168 -1.38 2.90 -0.67
C LEU A 168 -0.70 3.88 0.28
N ASN A 169 -1.42 4.91 0.74
CA ASN A 169 -0.92 5.81 1.77
C ASN A 169 -0.65 5.06 3.09
N SER A 170 -1.47 4.08 3.44
CA SER A 170 -1.21 3.25 4.61
C SER A 170 -0.02 2.31 4.43
N ALA A 171 0.21 1.78 3.22
CA ALA A 171 1.42 1.01 2.89
C ALA A 171 2.69 1.88 2.96
N LYS A 172 2.61 3.14 2.52
CA LYS A 172 3.71 4.12 2.66
C LYS A 172 4.13 4.30 4.13
N LEU A 173 3.15 4.46 5.02
CA LEU A 173 3.42 4.61 6.45
C LEU A 173 4.10 3.35 7.03
N ALA A 174 3.65 2.17 6.61
CA ALA A 174 4.28 0.90 6.97
C ALA A 174 5.74 0.82 6.49
N GLN A 175 6.03 1.24 5.26
CA GLN A 175 7.39 1.31 4.74
C GLN A 175 8.29 2.19 5.61
N ARG A 176 7.80 3.35 6.05
CA ARG A 176 8.58 4.23 6.95
C ARG A 176 8.83 3.58 8.31
N GLU A 177 7.85 2.85 8.83
CA GLU A 177 7.98 2.08 10.06
C GLU A 177 9.02 0.96 9.93
N ILE A 178 9.00 0.20 8.84
CA ILE A 178 9.99 -0.83 8.49
C ILE A 178 11.41 -0.24 8.54
N GLN A 179 11.63 0.91 7.89
CA GLN A 179 12.93 1.58 7.88
C GLN A 179 13.36 2.01 9.29
N THR A 180 12.42 2.50 10.10
CA THR A 180 12.68 2.90 11.48
C THR A 180 13.06 1.69 12.33
N ARG A 181 12.34 0.57 12.21
CA ARG A 181 12.60 -0.66 12.96
C ARG A 181 13.94 -1.28 12.57
N LYS A 182 14.28 -1.35 11.27
CA LYS A 182 15.59 -1.82 10.79
C LYS A 182 16.75 -1.03 11.42
N LYS A 183 16.62 0.30 11.51
CA LYS A 183 17.61 1.16 12.19
C LYS A 183 17.71 0.85 13.69
N LYS A 184 16.58 0.63 14.37
CA LYS A 184 16.57 0.29 15.80
C LYS A 184 17.24 -1.06 16.08
N ILE A 185 16.93 -2.08 15.30
CA ILE A 185 17.55 -3.41 15.42
C ILE A 185 19.07 -3.30 15.20
N ALA A 186 19.51 -2.59 14.17
CA ALA A 186 20.94 -2.37 13.92
C ALA A 186 21.64 -1.64 15.09
N GLN A 187 20.98 -0.65 15.70
CA GLN A 187 21.52 0.05 16.87
C GLN A 187 21.66 -0.88 18.09
N VAL A 188 20.67 -1.74 18.35
CA VAL A 188 20.73 -2.72 19.45
C VAL A 188 21.92 -3.66 19.27
N LYS A 189 22.08 -4.22 18.07
CA LYS A 189 23.22 -5.11 17.75
C LYS A 189 24.58 -4.45 17.96
N LEU A 190 24.73 -3.20 17.50
CA LEU A 190 25.97 -2.43 17.71
C LEU A 190 26.27 -2.17 19.20
N ILE A 191 25.25 -2.02 20.05
CA ILE A 191 25.43 -1.84 21.50
C ILE A 191 25.90 -3.16 22.14
N GLU A 192 25.31 -4.28 21.75
CA GLU A 192 25.69 -5.60 22.26
C GLU A 192 27.12 -5.98 21.87
N GLU A 193 27.51 -5.76 20.61
CA GLU A 193 28.89 -5.98 20.13
C GLU A 193 29.92 -5.17 20.92
N LYS A 194 29.61 -3.89 21.22
CA LYS A 194 30.49 -3.04 22.03
C LYS A 194 30.61 -3.53 23.48
N ARG A 195 29.51 -4.03 24.07
CA ARG A 195 29.54 -4.61 25.42
C ARG A 195 30.37 -5.90 25.46
N ALA A 196 30.19 -6.79 24.48
CA ALA A 196 30.96 -8.02 24.35
C ALA A 196 32.46 -7.75 24.11
N GLY A 197 32.80 -6.79 23.24
CA GLY A 197 34.19 -6.42 22.95
C GLY A 197 34.89 -5.63 24.07
N GLY A 198 34.14 -4.89 24.89
CA GLY A 198 34.66 -4.17 26.06
C GLY A 198 35.02 -5.10 27.22
N SER A 199 34.24 -6.15 27.46
CA SER A 199 34.53 -7.17 28.49
C SER A 199 35.83 -7.95 28.23
N SER A 200 36.26 -8.07 26.96
CA SER A 200 37.50 -8.75 26.60
C SER A 200 38.77 -7.95 26.94
N ARG A 201 38.70 -6.62 27.15
CA ARG A 201 39.88 -5.76 27.36
C ARG A 201 40.29 -5.56 28.81
N HIS A 202 39.45 -5.92 29.78
CA HIS A 202 39.75 -5.81 31.21
C HIS A 202 40.16 -7.13 31.88
N ALA A 203 40.26 -8.22 31.12
CA ALA A 203 40.80 -9.49 31.58
C ALA A 203 42.26 -9.66 31.10
N LYS A 204 43.17 -8.80 31.55
CA LYS A 204 44.63 -9.01 31.46
C LYS A 204 45.31 -8.37 32.66
#